data_AF-A0A351NTC8-F1
#
_entry.id   AF-A0A351NTC8-F1
#
_cell.length_a   1.000
_cell.length_b   1.000
_cell.length_c   1.000
_cell.angle_alpha   90.00
_cell.angle_beta   90.00
_cell.angle_gamma   90.00
#
_symmetry.space_group_name_H-M   'P 1'
#
loop_
_entity.id
_entity.type
_entity.pdbx_description
1 polymer ?
#
loop_
_entity_poly.entity_id
_entity_poly.type
_entity_poly.pdbx_seq_one_letter_code
_entity_poly.pdbx_strand_id
1 'polypeptide(L)'
;AWVPKGDELNTYQARYLRQQDVFLFGFTSPIWRVESGQQSSKGAQFYVGPKDQYRLEEISPGLDLTVDYGFLWWLAQPLFFLLDTIHGMVGNWGIAIIGLTILVKTLLFPLSAAGFKSMAKMRKLQPEMARLKERFGDDKQKFSQAMMELYKKEGANPLGGCFPILLQMPVFLALYWALMESVELR
;
A
#
# COMPACT_ATOMS: atom_id res chain seq x y z
N ALA A 1 12.02 16.26 -11.98
CA ALA A 1 11.39 15.81 -13.24
C ALA A 1 11.44 16.93 -14.27
N TRP A 2 11.83 16.60 -15.51
CA TRP A 2 11.70 17.51 -16.65
C TRP A 2 10.37 17.22 -17.34
N VAL A 3 9.53 18.23 -17.51
CA VAL A 3 8.20 18.12 -18.13
C VAL A 3 8.18 19.01 -19.38
N PRO A 4 8.09 18.43 -20.59
CA PRO A 4 7.94 19.21 -21.81
C PRO A 4 6.62 19.99 -21.77
N LYS A 5 6.61 21.25 -22.19
CA LYS A 5 5.36 21.98 -22.40
C LYS A 5 4.82 21.68 -23.80
N GLY A 6 3.55 21.27 -23.87
CA GLY A 6 2.81 21.11 -25.13
C GLY A 6 2.59 19.66 -25.55
N ASP A 7 1.67 19.47 -26.50
CA ASP A 7 1.16 18.18 -26.98
C ASP A 7 2.07 17.53 -28.06
N GLU A 8 3.37 17.85 -28.01
CA GLU A 8 4.34 17.34 -28.99
C GLU A 8 4.79 15.92 -28.64
N LEU A 9 4.98 15.08 -29.67
CA LEU A 9 5.54 13.73 -29.52
C LEU A 9 7.02 13.80 -29.11
N ASN A 10 7.28 13.80 -27.81
CA ASN A 10 8.61 13.80 -27.24
C ASN A 10 9.21 12.38 -27.20
N THR A 11 10.51 12.27 -27.48
CA THR A 11 11.24 11.00 -27.34
C THR A 11 11.93 10.93 -25.98
N TYR A 12 11.53 10.01 -25.12
CA TYR A 12 12.15 9.78 -23.82
C TYR A 12 13.36 8.84 -23.95
N GLN A 13 14.46 9.16 -23.28
CA GLN A 13 15.70 8.39 -23.33
C GLN A 13 16.29 8.17 -21.94
N ALA A 14 16.76 6.95 -21.70
CA ALA A 14 17.58 6.60 -20.54
C ALA A 14 18.96 6.13 -21.06
N ARG A 15 20.04 6.70 -20.53
CA ARG A 15 21.42 6.37 -20.94
C ARG A 15 22.25 6.07 -19.70
N TYR A 16 23.07 5.01 -19.78
CA TYR A 16 24.02 4.65 -18.74
C TYR A 16 25.45 4.96 -19.19
N LEU A 17 26.11 5.88 -18.49
CA LEU A 17 27.49 6.29 -18.74
C LEU A 17 28.44 5.39 -17.93
N ARG A 18 28.83 4.25 -18.53
CA ARG A 18 29.68 3.23 -17.89
C ARG A 18 30.99 3.74 -17.28
N GLN A 19 31.59 4.79 -17.86
CA GLN A 19 32.86 5.35 -17.36
C GLN A 19 32.71 6.16 -16.07
N GLN A 20 31.52 6.67 -15.78
CA GLN A 20 31.25 7.56 -14.63
C GLN A 20 30.25 6.94 -13.65
N ASP A 21 29.70 5.77 -13.97
CA ASP A 21 28.63 5.10 -13.21
C ASP A 21 27.41 6.00 -12.96
N VAL A 22 26.98 6.72 -14.01
CA VAL A 22 25.84 7.65 -13.97
C VAL A 22 24.72 7.20 -14.88
N PHE A 23 23.49 7.24 -14.37
CA PHE A 23 22.26 7.09 -15.14
C PHE A 23 21.68 8.46 -15.49
N LEU A 24 21.48 8.71 -16.77
CA LEU A 24 20.85 9.92 -17.29
C LEU A 24 19.47 9.61 -17.85
N PHE A 25 18.48 10.40 -17.45
CA PHE A 25 17.11 10.35 -17.95
C PHE A 25 16.74 11.71 -18.52
N GLY A 26 16.16 11.75 -19.71
CA GLY A 26 15.75 12.99 -20.36
C GLY A 26 14.77 12.77 -21.51
N PHE A 27 14.35 13.86 -22.15
CA PHE A 27 13.53 13.81 -23.36
C PHE A 27 14.12 14.71 -24.45
N THR A 28 13.80 14.39 -25.71
CA THR A 28 14.12 15.21 -26.87
C THR A 28 12.83 15.57 -27.59
N SER A 29 12.60 16.87 -27.80
CA SER A 29 11.46 17.39 -28.57
C SER A 29 11.75 17.38 -30.07
N PRO A 30 10.71 17.32 -30.93
CA PRO A 30 10.87 17.36 -32.37
C PRO A 30 11.49 18.67 -32.86
N ILE A 31 12.09 18.60 -34.05
CA ILE A 31 12.78 19.73 -34.68
C ILE A 31 11.83 20.92 -34.80
N TRP A 32 12.24 22.04 -34.22
CA TRP A 32 11.48 23.29 -34.26
C TRP A 32 11.97 24.14 -35.41
N ARG A 33 11.07 24.47 -36.35
CA ARG A 33 11.36 25.34 -37.49
C ARG A 33 10.77 26.72 -37.21
N VAL A 34 11.60 27.75 -37.29
CA VAL A 34 11.19 29.16 -37.19
C VAL A 34 11.52 29.83 -38.52
N GLU A 35 10.52 30.44 -39.15
CA GLU A 35 10.69 31.10 -40.45
C GLU A 35 11.41 32.46 -40.32
N SER A 36 12.01 32.93 -41.41
CA SER A 36 12.75 34.20 -41.42
C SER A 36 11.84 35.37 -41.02
N GLY A 37 12.25 36.12 -40.00
CA GLY A 37 11.49 37.25 -39.46
C GLY A 37 10.45 36.89 -38.38
N GLN A 38 10.25 35.61 -38.06
CA GLN A 38 9.43 35.20 -36.92
C GLN A 38 10.25 35.10 -35.62
N GLN A 39 9.62 35.51 -34.52
CA GLN A 39 10.07 35.20 -33.17
C GLN A 39 9.16 34.11 -32.60
N SER A 40 9.75 33.08 -32.02
CA SER A 40 8.99 32.02 -31.35
C SER A 40 9.71 31.61 -30.06
N SER A 41 8.97 31.04 -29.10
CA SER A 41 9.48 30.66 -27.79
C SER A 41 9.04 29.24 -27.45
N LYS A 42 9.99 28.38 -27.09
CA LYS A 42 9.75 27.06 -26.49
C LYS A 42 10.27 27.06 -25.05
N GLY A 43 9.55 26.36 -24.17
CA GLY A 43 9.95 26.21 -22.77
C GLY A 43 9.68 24.80 -22.28
N ALA A 44 10.40 24.40 -21.25
CA ALA A 44 10.13 23.19 -20.47
C ALA A 44 9.94 23.57 -19.01
N GLN A 45 9.19 22.77 -18.26
CA GLN A 45 9.10 22.90 -16.82
C GLN A 45 10.10 21.94 -16.17
N PHE A 46 10.78 22.41 -15.14
CA PHE A 46 11.65 21.60 -14.33
C PHE A 46 11.14 21.59 -12.91
N TYR A 47 10.71 20.42 -12.45
CA TYR A 47 10.30 20.21 -11.07
C TYR A 47 11.45 19.60 -10.27
N VAL A 48 11.93 20.32 -9.27
CA VAL A 48 12.82 19.78 -8.24
C VAL A 48 12.25 20.20 -6.91
N GLY A 49 11.68 19.23 -6.20
CA GLY A 49 10.94 19.48 -4.98
C GLY A 49 10.48 18.17 -4.35
N PRO A 50 9.83 18.27 -3.18
CA PRO A 50 9.25 17.12 -2.49
C PRO A 50 8.25 16.36 -3.38
N LYS A 51 8.10 15.05 -3.18
CA LYS A 51 7.04 14.24 -3.81
C LYS A 51 5.65 14.58 -3.21
N ASP A 52 5.15 15.77 -3.51
CA ASP A 52 3.82 16.24 -3.07
C ASP A 52 2.76 15.83 -4.09
N GLN A 53 1.86 14.93 -3.71
CA GLN A 53 0.89 14.28 -4.61
C GLN A 53 -0.06 15.28 -5.25
N TYR A 54 -0.48 16.31 -4.51
CA TYR A 54 -1.44 17.31 -4.98
C TYR A 54 -0.84 18.26 -6.02
N ARG A 55 0.46 18.59 -5.90
CA ARG A 55 1.16 19.46 -6.86
C ARG A 55 1.65 18.72 -8.11
N LEU A 56 1.83 17.41 -8.04
CA LEU A 56 2.31 16.59 -9.17
C LEU A 56 1.20 16.32 -10.18
N GLU A 57 -0.04 16.11 -9.73
CA GLU A 57 -1.21 15.92 -10.60
C GLU A 57 -1.54 17.18 -11.42
N GLU A 58 -1.35 18.38 -10.86
CA GLU A 58 -1.49 19.66 -11.58
C GLU A 58 -0.43 19.88 -12.67
N ILE A 59 0.75 19.26 -12.55
CA ILE A 59 1.87 19.47 -13.49
C ILE A 59 1.75 18.55 -14.72
N SER A 60 1.32 17.30 -14.53
CA SER A 60 1.07 16.36 -15.63
C SER A 60 0.17 15.22 -15.18
N PRO A 61 -0.84 14.81 -15.99
CA PRO A 61 -1.60 13.59 -15.72
C PRO A 61 -0.66 12.38 -15.59
N GLY A 62 -0.81 11.59 -14.51
CA GLY A 62 -0.03 10.38 -14.26
C GLY A 62 1.28 10.55 -13.49
N LEU A 63 1.62 11.77 -13.06
CA LEU A 63 2.81 12.02 -12.24
C LEU A 63 2.59 11.67 -10.76
N ASP A 64 1.34 11.63 -10.32
CA ASP A 64 0.85 11.09 -9.04
C ASP A 64 1.22 9.61 -8.84
N LEU A 65 1.33 8.84 -9.93
CA LEU A 65 1.74 7.42 -9.92
C LEU A 65 3.24 7.19 -9.63
N THR A 66 4.06 8.24 -9.52
CA THR A 66 5.45 8.10 -9.05
C THR A 66 5.54 7.86 -7.54
N VAL A 67 4.41 7.93 -6.85
CA VAL A 67 4.22 7.46 -5.48
C VAL A 67 3.95 5.97 -5.52
N ASP A 68 4.98 5.20 -5.16
CA ASP A 68 5.04 3.77 -5.41
C ASP A 68 4.34 3.04 -4.25
N TYR A 69 3.00 3.12 -4.19
CA TYR A 69 2.19 2.37 -3.22
C TYR A 69 2.25 0.83 -3.40
N GLY A 70 3.10 0.34 -4.31
CA GLY A 70 3.23 -1.05 -4.69
C GLY A 70 1.94 -1.63 -5.28
N PHE A 71 1.73 -2.93 -5.11
CA PHE A 71 0.49 -3.61 -5.55
C PHE A 71 -0.77 -3.11 -4.81
N LEU A 72 -0.62 -2.43 -3.67
CA LEU A 72 -1.71 -2.02 -2.78
C LEU A 72 -2.24 -0.60 -3.08
N TRP A 73 -1.87 0.01 -4.21
CA TRP A 73 -2.29 1.37 -4.60
C TRP A 73 -3.80 1.61 -4.52
N TRP A 74 -4.60 0.62 -4.95
CA TRP A 74 -6.07 0.66 -4.93
C TRP A 74 -6.67 0.72 -3.51
N LEU A 75 -5.91 0.24 -2.51
CA LEU A 75 -6.29 0.31 -1.10
C LEU A 75 -5.71 1.57 -0.45
N ALA A 76 -4.49 1.95 -0.82
CA ALA A 76 -3.78 3.11 -0.26
C ALA A 76 -4.44 4.45 -0.62
N GLN A 77 -4.85 4.66 -1.88
CA GLN A 77 -5.47 5.92 -2.31
C GLN A 77 -6.74 6.29 -1.52
N PRO A 78 -7.76 5.40 -1.37
CA PRO A 78 -8.94 5.72 -0.55
C PRO A 78 -8.62 5.93 0.93
N LEU A 79 -7.65 5.17 1.48
CA LEU A 79 -7.20 5.31 2.87
C LEU A 79 -6.53 6.66 3.11
N PHE A 80 -5.70 7.13 2.17
CA PHE A 80 -5.05 8.43 2.24
C PHE A 80 -6.07 9.57 2.12
N PHE A 81 -7.02 9.47 1.18
CA PHE A 81 -8.11 10.45 1.06
C PHE A 81 -8.92 10.58 2.36
N LEU A 82 -9.24 9.45 2.99
CA LEU A 82 -9.89 9.43 4.31
C LEU A 82 -9.02 10.07 5.40
N LEU A 83 -7.72 9.77 5.40
CA LEU A 83 -6.76 10.35 6.35
C LEU A 83 -6.72 11.87 6.22
N ASP A 84 -6.58 12.39 5.01
CA ASP A 84 -6.51 13.82 4.71
C ASP A 84 -7.83 14.53 5.06
N THR A 85 -8.97 13.89 4.79
CA THR A 85 -10.29 14.41 5.20
C THR A 85 -10.39 14.55 6.73
N ILE A 86 -9.96 13.53 7.49
CA ILE A 86 -9.95 13.57 8.96
C ILE A 86 -8.93 14.62 9.44
N HIS A 87 -7.78 14.71 8.77
CA HIS A 87 -6.76 15.70 9.07
C HIS A 87 -7.27 17.13 8.87
N GLY A 88 -7.99 17.43 7.78
CA GLY A 88 -8.60 18.73 7.53
C GLY A 88 -9.61 19.15 8.60
N MET A 89 -10.24 18.20 9.29
CA MET A 89 -11.15 18.48 10.40
C MET A 89 -10.43 18.72 11.74
N VAL A 90 -9.33 18.01 12.00
CA VAL A 90 -8.67 17.98 13.32
C VAL A 90 -7.40 18.85 13.37
N GLY A 91 -6.75 19.08 12.23
CA GLY A 91 -5.50 19.84 12.09
C GLY A 91 -4.27 19.16 12.70
N ASN A 92 -4.36 17.89 13.09
CA ASN A 92 -3.25 17.14 13.68
C ASN A 92 -3.18 15.72 13.12
N TRP A 93 -2.06 15.41 12.47
CA TRP A 93 -1.83 14.10 11.85
C TRP A 93 -1.91 12.92 12.82
N GLY A 94 -1.41 13.06 14.05
CA GLY A 94 -1.45 11.97 15.03
C GLY A 94 -2.89 11.61 15.42
N ILE A 95 -3.73 12.62 15.63
CA ILE A 95 -5.15 12.41 15.95
C ILE A 95 -5.90 11.90 14.71
N ALA A 96 -5.55 12.38 13.52
CA ALA A 96 -6.13 11.89 12.27
C ALA A 96 -5.86 10.40 12.06
N ILE A 97 -4.62 9.94 12.31
CA ILE A 97 -4.25 8.52 12.25
C ILE A 97 -5.05 7.72 13.28
N ILE A 98 -5.15 8.19 14.53
CA ILE A 98 -5.95 7.51 15.56
C ILE A 98 -7.41 7.38 15.10
N GLY A 99 -8.00 8.48 14.61
CA GLY A 99 -9.36 8.47 14.07
C GLY A 99 -9.55 7.47 12.93
N LEU A 100 -8.61 7.44 11.98
CA LEU A 100 -8.64 6.51 10.87
C LEU A 100 -8.54 5.05 11.34
N THR A 101 -7.67 4.74 12.29
CA THR A 101 -7.55 3.38 12.84
C THR A 101 -8.84 2.94 13.53
N ILE A 102 -9.52 3.82 14.26
CA ILE A 102 -10.81 3.53 14.89
C ILE A 102 -11.88 3.26 13.82
N LEU A 103 -11.92 4.08 12.77
CA LEU A 103 -12.88 3.93 11.68
C LEU A 103 -12.70 2.60 10.94
N VAL A 104 -11.47 2.28 10.54
CA VAL A 104 -11.17 1.01 9.86
C VAL A 104 -11.45 -0.18 10.77
N LYS A 105 -11.05 -0.11 12.06
CA LYS A 105 -11.29 -1.19 13.02
C LYS A 105 -12.78 -1.41 13.28
N THR A 106 -13.58 -0.36 13.24
CA THR A 106 -15.05 -0.45 13.33
C THR A 106 -15.64 -1.11 12.09
N LEU A 107 -15.18 -0.74 10.90
CA LEU A 107 -15.64 -1.33 9.64
C LEU A 107 -15.26 -2.81 9.52
N LEU A 108 -14.07 -3.18 10.00
CA LEU A 108 -13.58 -4.56 10.05
C LEU A 108 -14.00 -5.32 11.32
N PHE A 109 -14.78 -4.70 12.21
CA PHE A 109 -15.24 -5.32 13.46
C PHE A 109 -16.05 -6.61 13.27
N PRO A 110 -17.08 -6.68 12.40
CA PRO A 110 -17.86 -7.92 12.27
C PRO A 110 -16.99 -9.09 11.82
N LEU A 111 -16.02 -8.80 10.96
CA LEU A 111 -15.07 -9.77 10.45
C LEU A 111 -14.05 -10.19 11.52
N SER A 112 -13.55 -9.24 12.31
CA SER A 112 -12.70 -9.51 13.47
C SER A 112 -13.43 -10.33 14.54
N ALA A 113 -14.71 -10.04 14.79
CA ALA A 113 -15.56 -10.77 15.72
C ALA A 113 -15.74 -12.24 15.30
N ALA A 114 -15.86 -12.51 14.00
CA ALA A 114 -15.86 -13.88 13.48
C ALA A 114 -14.54 -14.62 13.79
N GLY A 115 -13.39 -13.93 13.65
CA GLY A 115 -12.08 -14.46 14.03
C GLY A 115 -11.96 -14.76 15.53
N PHE A 116 -12.44 -13.84 16.38
CA PHE A 116 -12.48 -14.04 17.84
C PHE A 116 -13.35 -15.24 18.24
N LYS A 117 -14.49 -15.45 17.58
CA LYS A 117 -15.34 -16.63 17.79
C LYS A 117 -14.61 -17.93 17.43
N SER A 118 -13.80 -17.93 16.37
CA SER A 118 -12.97 -19.08 16.01
C SER A 118 -11.90 -19.36 17.08
N MET A 119 -11.22 -18.33 17.57
CA MET A 119 -10.24 -18.47 18.66
C MET A 119 -10.85 -19.00 19.96
N ALA A 120 -12.06 -18.54 20.31
CA ALA A 120 -12.75 -19.04 21.50
C ALA A 120 -13.06 -20.54 21.39
N LYS A 121 -13.47 -21.03 20.22
CA LYS A 121 -13.66 -22.47 19.97
C LYS A 121 -12.34 -23.24 20.09
N MET A 122 -11.25 -22.72 19.50
CA MET A 122 -9.92 -23.33 19.61
C MET A 122 -9.45 -23.45 21.06
N ARG A 123 -9.71 -22.44 21.89
CA ARG A 123 -9.36 -22.45 23.32
C ARG A 123 -10.12 -23.53 24.10
N LYS A 124 -11.39 -23.81 23.72
CA LYS A 124 -12.16 -24.94 24.28
C LYS A 124 -11.65 -26.31 23.85
N LEU A 125 -10.97 -26.40 22.70
CA LEU A 125 -10.41 -27.65 22.17
C LEU A 125 -9.02 -27.97 22.69
N GLN A 126 -8.34 -27.03 23.35
CA GLN A 126 -7.03 -27.26 23.98
C GLN A 126 -6.94 -28.50 24.90
N PRO A 127 -7.90 -28.79 25.79
CA PRO A 127 -7.85 -30.00 26.61
C PRO A 127 -7.97 -31.29 25.79
N GLU A 128 -8.82 -31.33 24.77
CA GLU A 128 -8.94 -32.50 23.88
C GLU A 128 -7.69 -32.67 23.01
N MET A 129 -7.07 -31.56 22.58
CA MET A 129 -5.79 -31.55 21.90
C MET A 129 -4.66 -32.13 22.76
N ALA A 130 -4.67 -31.87 24.08
CA ALA A 130 -3.71 -32.44 25.01
C ALA A 130 -3.91 -33.96 25.16
N ARG A 131 -5.15 -34.43 25.29
CA ARG A 131 -5.49 -35.87 25.31
C ARG A 131 -5.07 -36.58 24.03
N LEU A 132 -5.25 -35.93 22.88
CA LEU A 132 -4.82 -36.44 21.59
C LEU A 132 -3.29 -36.59 21.51
N LYS A 133 -2.57 -35.61 22.07
CA LYS A 133 -1.10 -35.59 22.13
C LYS A 133 -0.55 -36.67 23.06
N GLU A 134 -1.24 -36.99 24.15
CA GLU A 134 -0.90 -38.12 25.02
C GLU A 134 -1.12 -39.48 24.33
N ARG A 135 -2.18 -39.62 23.51
CA ARG A 135 -2.51 -40.87 22.81
C ARG A 135 -1.66 -41.14 21.56
N PHE A 136 -1.29 -40.09 20.82
CA PHE A 136 -0.63 -40.21 19.51
C PHE A 136 0.71 -39.46 19.44
N GLY A 137 1.31 -39.11 20.58
CA GLY A 137 2.53 -38.30 20.65
C GLY A 137 3.73 -38.88 19.89
N ASP A 138 3.84 -40.21 19.82
CA ASP A 138 4.91 -40.92 19.09
C ASP A 138 4.67 -40.99 17.57
N ASP A 139 3.42 -40.83 17.12
CA ASP A 139 3.04 -40.93 15.70
C ASP A 139 2.51 -39.59 15.19
N LYS A 140 3.44 -38.74 14.74
CA LYS A 140 3.13 -37.39 14.21
C LYS A 140 2.10 -37.42 13.07
N GLN A 141 2.06 -38.50 12.30
CA GLN A 141 1.18 -38.60 11.14
C GLN A 141 -0.26 -38.87 11.59
N LYS A 142 -0.46 -39.82 12.52
CA LYS A 142 -1.77 -40.06 13.15
C LYS A 142 -2.24 -38.88 13.99
N PHE A 143 -1.34 -38.22 14.71
CA PHE A 143 -1.67 -37.01 15.46
C PHE A 143 -2.19 -35.89 14.56
N SER A 144 -1.55 -35.63 13.42
CA SER A 144 -1.99 -34.60 12.47
C SER A 144 -3.38 -34.91 11.88
N GLN A 145 -3.63 -36.17 11.54
CA GLN A 145 -4.93 -36.62 11.03
C GLN A 145 -6.03 -36.49 12.08
N ALA A 146 -5.82 -37.01 13.29
CA ALA A 146 -6.79 -36.96 14.38
C ALA A 146 -7.05 -35.51 14.84
N MET A 147 -6.04 -34.64 14.81
CA MET A 147 -6.19 -33.21 15.09
C MET A 147 -7.11 -32.55 14.06
N MET A 148 -6.91 -32.85 12.77
CA MET A 148 -7.76 -32.31 11.71
C MET A 148 -9.20 -32.84 11.77
N GLU A 149 -9.37 -34.10 12.15
CA GLU A 149 -10.68 -34.71 12.39
C GLU A 149 -11.42 -34.06 13.56
N LEU A 150 -10.72 -33.78 14.66
CA LEU A 150 -11.26 -33.06 15.81
C LEU A 150 -11.70 -31.64 15.42
N TYR A 151 -10.89 -30.90 14.66
CA TYR A 151 -11.25 -29.57 14.17
C TYR A 151 -12.48 -29.59 13.25
N LYS A 152 -12.60 -30.60 12.37
CA LYS A 152 -13.78 -30.78 11.51
C LYS A 152 -15.03 -31.13 12.32
N LYS A 153 -14.93 -32.05 13.28
CA LYS A 153 -16.05 -32.50 14.12
C LYS A 153 -16.64 -31.36 14.95
N GLU A 154 -15.78 -30.50 15.48
CA GLU A 154 -16.16 -29.38 16.36
C GLU A 154 -16.41 -28.07 15.57
N GLY A 155 -16.26 -28.11 14.24
CA GLY A 155 -16.44 -26.96 13.35
C GLY A 155 -15.56 -25.77 13.73
N ALA A 156 -14.32 -26.04 14.13
CA ALA A 156 -13.31 -25.04 14.47
C ALA A 156 -12.33 -24.90 13.29
N ASN A 157 -12.06 -23.67 12.87
CA ASN A 157 -11.11 -23.39 11.79
C ASN A 157 -9.80 -22.83 12.36
N PRO A 158 -8.67 -23.54 12.27
CA PRO A 158 -7.37 -23.05 12.77
C PRO A 158 -6.94 -21.74 12.11
N LEU A 159 -7.36 -21.49 10.87
CA LEU A 159 -7.07 -20.24 10.15
C LEU A 159 -7.89 -19.04 10.64
N GLY A 160 -8.99 -19.28 11.37
CA GLY A 160 -9.80 -18.20 11.92
C GLY A 160 -9.07 -17.35 12.97
N GLY A 161 -8.00 -17.89 13.59
CA GLY A 161 -7.21 -17.17 14.59
C GLY A 161 -6.21 -16.16 14.01
N CYS A 162 -5.59 -16.46 12.86
CA CYS A 162 -4.69 -15.55 12.17
C CYS A 162 -5.40 -14.60 11.20
N PHE A 163 -6.67 -14.86 10.90
CA PHE A 163 -7.49 -14.08 9.97
C PHE A 163 -7.51 -12.56 10.27
N PRO A 164 -7.67 -12.10 11.53
CA PRO A 164 -7.66 -10.67 11.83
C PRO A 164 -6.31 -10.01 11.52
N ILE A 165 -5.20 -10.71 11.76
CA ILE A 165 -3.85 -10.21 11.49
C ILE A 165 -3.60 -10.14 9.99
N LEU A 166 -3.96 -11.20 9.25
CA LEU A 166 -3.80 -11.24 7.79
C LEU A 166 -4.57 -10.13 7.08
N LEU A 167 -5.75 -9.77 7.58
CA LEU A 167 -6.55 -8.68 7.03
C LEU A 167 -5.99 -7.29 7.41
N GLN A 168 -5.42 -7.16 8.60
CA GLN A 168 -4.85 -5.90 9.07
C GLN A 168 -3.52 -5.58 8.38
N MET A 169 -2.73 -6.58 8.01
CA MET A 169 -1.41 -6.40 7.38
C MET A 169 -1.46 -5.53 6.12
N PRO A 170 -2.35 -5.75 5.13
CA PRO A 170 -2.51 -4.87 3.98
C PRO A 170 -2.85 -3.42 4.35
N VAL A 171 -3.74 -3.21 5.32
CA VAL A 171 -4.13 -1.87 5.78
C VAL A 171 -2.94 -1.16 6.44
N PHE A 172 -2.21 -1.87 7.30
CA PHE A 172 -1.03 -1.33 7.95
C PHE A 172 0.07 -0.98 6.94
N LEU A 173 0.32 -1.84 5.95
CA LEU A 173 1.27 -1.55 4.89
C LEU A 173 0.82 -0.36 4.05
N ALA A 174 -0.45 -0.29 3.65
CA ALA A 174 -0.99 0.86 2.93
C ALA A 174 -0.78 2.17 3.70
N LEU A 175 -1.05 2.17 5.01
CA LEU A 175 -0.81 3.34 5.87
C LEU A 175 0.69 3.64 6.04
N TYR A 176 1.52 2.62 6.27
CA TYR A 176 2.96 2.80 6.42
C TYR A 176 3.58 3.46 5.18
N TRP A 177 3.22 2.98 3.98
CA TRP A 177 3.70 3.54 2.72
C TRP A 177 3.14 4.94 2.49
N ALA A 178 1.84 5.15 2.76
CA ALA A 178 1.23 6.48 2.64
C ALA A 178 1.89 7.52 3.55
N LEU A 179 2.18 7.17 4.81
CA LEU A 179 2.87 8.06 5.75
C LEU A 179 4.34 8.29 5.37
N MET A 180 5.00 7.27 4.82
CA MET A 180 6.41 7.37 4.42
C MET A 180 6.59 8.22 3.16
N GLU A 181 5.58 8.25 2.28
CA GLU A 181 5.62 8.99 1.02
C GLU A 181 4.92 10.35 1.08
N SER A 182 4.01 10.57 2.03
CA SER A 182 3.44 11.89 2.31
C SER A 182 4.53 12.82 2.85
N VAL A 183 4.98 13.75 2.01
CA VAL A 183 5.99 14.74 2.38
C VAL A 183 5.47 15.75 3.42
N GLU A 184 4.15 15.87 3.55
CA GLU A 184 3.47 16.72 4.52
C GLU A 184 3.80 16.38 5.99
N LEU A 185 4.31 15.17 6.23
CA LEU A 185 4.66 14.64 7.55
C LEU A 185 6.17 14.67 7.87
N ARG A 186 7.00 15.20 6.96
CA ARG A 186 8.45 15.36 7.15
C ARG A 186 8.85 16.77 7.56
#